data_AF-A0A6F9Y6M4-F1
#
_entry.id   AF-A0A6F9Y6M4-F1
#
_cell.length_a   1.000
_cell.length_b   1.000
_cell.length_c   1.000
_cell.angle_alpha   90.00
_cell.angle_beta   90.00
_cell.angle_gamma   90.00
#
_symmetry.space_group_name_H-M   'P 1'
#
loop_
_entity.id
_entity.type
_entity.pdbx_description
1 polymer ?
#
loop_
_entity_poly.entity_id
_entity_poly.type
_entity_poly.pdbx_seq_one_letter_code
_entity_poly.pdbx_strand_id
1 'polypeptide(L)' 'MTEVNELTPTLVKSLIQRIEVHNNDKSSGHCYVKVDVYFTAVGMIDIPTENEILAMMEEIRENPQNFRFVA' A
#
# COMPACT_ATOMS: atom_id res chain seq x y z
N MET A 1 -5.77 -20.03 15.41
CA MET A 1 -5.07 -19.06 14.55
C MET A 1 -5.82 -17.74 14.69
N THR A 2 -5.13 -16.63 14.88
CA THR A 2 -5.81 -15.32 15.00
C THR A 2 -6.09 -14.82 13.58
N GLU A 3 -7.37 -14.75 13.24
CA GLU A 3 -7.82 -14.28 11.93
C GLU A 3 -7.73 -12.75 11.91
N VAL A 4 -6.87 -12.21 11.03
CA VAL A 4 -6.71 -10.77 10.86
C VAL A 4 -7.79 -10.30 9.90
N ASN A 5 -8.87 -9.75 10.44
CA ASN A 5 -10.00 -9.24 9.65
C ASN A 5 -9.79 -7.81 9.14
N GLU A 6 -8.84 -7.05 9.73
CA GLU A 6 -8.61 -5.66 9.37
C GLU A 6 -7.11 -5.31 9.44
N LEU A 7 -6.61 -4.62 8.40
CA LEU A 7 -5.24 -4.13 8.33
C LEU A 7 -5.13 -2.79 9.08
N THR A 8 -4.84 -2.85 10.37
CA THR A 8 -4.56 -1.63 11.15
C THR A 8 -3.20 -1.02 10.76
N PRO A 9 -3.00 0.31 10.88
CA PRO A 9 -1.71 0.94 10.57
C PRO A 9 -0.53 0.31 11.34
N THR A 10 -0.77 -0.07 12.59
CA THR A 10 0.21 -0.76 13.44
C THR A 10 0.59 -2.12 12.85
N LEU A 11 -0.41 -2.89 12.42
CA LEU A 11 -0.19 -4.19 11.80
C LEU A 11 0.52 -4.04 10.45
N VAL A 12 0.08 -3.12 9.59
CA VAL A 12 0.73 -2.82 8.30
C VAL A 12 2.20 -2.47 8.49
N LYS A 13 2.53 -1.63 9.48
CA LYS A 13 3.92 -1.28 9.81
C LYS A 13 4.76 -2.51 10.17
N SER A 14 4.19 -3.47 10.90
CA SER A 14 4.87 -4.72 11.25
C SER A 14 5.06 -5.66 10.06
N LEU A 15 4.22 -5.56 9.02
CA LEU A 15 4.29 -6.43 7.83
C LEU A 15 5.24 -5.90 6.75
N ILE A 16 5.56 -4.60 6.77
CA ILE A 16 6.54 -4.00 5.85
C ILE A 16 7.95 -4.48 6.22
N GLN A 17 8.59 -5.20 5.30
CA GLN A 17 9.98 -5.60 5.41
C GLN A 17 10.92 -4.41 5.20
N ARG A 18 10.68 -3.64 4.14
CA ARG A 18 11.44 -2.43 3.81
C ARG A 18 10.72 -1.59 2.74
N ILE A 19 11.02 -0.29 2.74
CA ILE A 19 10.60 0.66 1.71
C ILE A 19 11.87 1.14 0.99
N GLU A 20 11.96 0.90 -0.31
CA GLU A 20 13.06 1.34 -1.15
C GLU A 20 12.62 2.57 -1.94
N VAL A 21 13.22 3.72 -1.63
CA VAL A 21 12.96 4.98 -2.31
C VAL A 21 14.07 5.20 -3.33
N HIS A 22 13.70 5.22 -4.60
CA HIS A 22 14.65 5.45 -5.68
C HIS A 22 14.94 6.94 -5.84
N ASN A 23 16.04 7.24 -6.51
CA ASN A 23 16.32 8.62 -6.88
C ASN A 23 15.21 9.16 -7.80
N ASN A 24 14.91 10.44 -7.61
CA ASN A 24 13.96 11.19 -8.42
C ASN A 24 14.36 11.13 -9.90
N ASP A 25 13.45 10.66 -10.75
CA ASP A 25 13.56 10.81 -12.20
C ASP A 25 13.18 12.25 -12.59
N LYS A 26 14.18 13.00 -13.06
CA LYS A 26 14.03 14.41 -13.47
C LYS A 26 13.94 14.57 -14.98
N SER A 27 13.85 13.48 -15.73
CA SER A 27 14.02 13.50 -17.19
C SER A 27 12.83 14.13 -17.93
N SER A 28 11.64 14.13 -17.31
CA SER A 28 10.37 14.52 -17.96
C SER A 28 9.86 15.92 -17.60
N GLY A 29 10.64 16.74 -16.88
CA GLY A 29 10.17 18.04 -16.34
C GLY A 29 9.19 17.91 -15.17
N HIS A 30 8.76 16.69 -14.86
CA HIS A 30 8.01 16.30 -13.68
C HIS A 30 8.93 15.47 -12.78
N CYS A 31 8.95 15.76 -11.48
CA CYS A 31 9.75 15.02 -10.51
C CYS A 31 8.96 13.82 -9.98
N TYR A 32 9.24 12.63 -10.50
CA TYR A 32 8.65 11.39 -10.01
C TYR A 32 9.66 10.61 -9.16
N VAL A 33 9.23 10.16 -7.98
CA VAL A 33 10.03 9.30 -7.12
C VAL A 33 9.41 7.91 -7.15
N LYS A 34 10.14 6.92 -7.67
CA LYS A 34 9.72 5.53 -7.59
C LYS A 34 9.92 5.01 -6.17
N VAL A 35 8.93 4.32 -5.64
CA VAL A 35 8.98 3.66 -4.32
C VAL A 35 8.61 2.20 -4.48
N ASP A 36 9.50 1.29 -4.09
CA ASP A 36 9.22 -0.14 -4.01
C ASP A 36 9.00 -0.53 -2.53
N VAL A 37 7.87 -1.15 -2.22
CA VAL A 37 7.53 -1.60 -0.85
C VAL A 37 7.58 -3.13 -0.81
N TYR A 38 8.40 -3.67 0.10
CA TYR A 38 8.58 -5.10 0.29
C TYR A 38 7.88 -5.52 1.58
N PHE A 39 7.10 -6.60 1.53
CA PHE A 39 6.34 -7.14 2.66
C PHE A 39 6.87 -8.51 3.07
N THR A 40 6.87 -8.78 4.38
CA THR A 40 7.34 -10.05 4.96
C THR A 40 6.27 -11.14 4.97
N ALA A 41 5.01 -10.76 4.71
CA ALA A 41 3.82 -11.51 5.13
C ALA A 41 3.17 -12.40 4.06
N VAL A 42 3.93 -12.80 3.03
CA VAL A 42 3.42 -13.71 1.98
C VAL A 42 2.89 -14.99 2.66
N GLY A 43 1.57 -15.16 2.68
CA GLY A 43 0.88 -16.28 3.34
C GLY A 43 0.12 -15.98 4.65
N MET A 44 0.12 -14.73 5.15
CA MET A 44 -0.74 -14.32 6.29
C MET A 44 -2.04 -13.65 5.85
N ILE A 45 -2.12 -13.23 4.59
CA ILE A 45 -3.26 -12.55 3.99
C ILE A 45 -3.55 -13.27 2.68
N ASP A 46 -4.81 -13.56 2.40
CA ASP A 46 -5.22 -13.96 1.05
C ASP A 46 -4.91 -12.82 0.08
N ILE A 47 -4.25 -13.15 -1.03
CA ILE A 47 -3.95 -12.16 -2.06
C ILE A 47 -5.28 -11.83 -2.73
N PRO A 48 -5.76 -10.58 -2.66
CA PRO A 48 -7.02 -10.21 -3.27
C PRO A 48 -6.94 -10.42 -4.78
N THR A 49 -8.07 -10.81 -5.37
CA THR A 49 -8.19 -10.96 -6.82
C THR A 49 -8.06 -9.62 -7.52
N GLU A 50 -7.72 -9.63 -8.83
CA GLU A 50 -7.58 -8.41 -9.63
C GLU A 50 -8.82 -7.50 -9.51
N ASN A 51 -10.03 -8.08 -9.52
CA ASN A 51 -11.27 -7.33 -9.38
C ASN A 51 -11.40 -6.63 -8.02
N GLU A 52 -10.99 -7.28 -6.93
CA GLU A 52 -11.02 -6.68 -5.60
C GLU A 52 -10.00 -5.55 -5.50
N ILE A 53 -8.82 -5.71 -6.10
CA ILE A 53 -7.82 -4.65 -6.20
C ILE A 53 -8.37 -3.44 -6.97
N LEU A 54 -9.01 -3.67 -8.11
CA LEU A 54 -9.62 -2.61 -8.92
C LEU A 54 -10.73 -1.87 -8.17
N ALA A 55 -11.60 -2.58 -7.46
CA ALA A 55 -12.65 -1.98 -6.65
C ALA A 55 -12.09 -1.12 -5.51
N MET A 56 -11.07 -1.61 -4.81
CA MET A 56 -10.37 -0.84 -3.77
C MET A 56 -9.72 0.42 -4.32
N MET A 57 -9.10 0.35 -5.50
CA MET A 57 -8.52 1.53 -6.17
C MET A 57 -9.58 2.56 -6.54
N GLU A 58 -10.76 2.12 -6.98
CA GLU A 58 -11.88 3.00 -7.30
C GLU A 58 -12.42 3.69 -6.03
N GLU A 59 -12.64 2.96 -4.94
CA GLU A 59 -13.08 3.53 -3.65
C GLU A 59 -12.09 4.59 -3.11
N ILE A 60 -10.78 4.32 -3.18
CA ILE A 60 -9.75 5.27 -2.76
C ILE A 60 -9.77 6.53 -3.63
N ARG A 61 -10.04 6.37 -4.93
CA ARG A 61 -10.13 7.50 -5.87
C ARG A 61 -11.38 8.34 -5.64
N GLU A 62 -12.50 7.72 -5.32
CA GLU A 62 -13.76 8.41 -5.02
C GLU A 62 -13.71 9.15 -3.68
N ASN A 63 -13.06 8.56 -2.67
CA ASN A 63 -12.99 9.17 -1.34
C ASN A 63 -11.57 9.18 -0.74
N PRO A 64 -10.63 9.93 -1.33
CA PRO A 64 -9.23 9.93 -0.89
C PRO A 64 -9.05 10.49 0.53
N GLN A 65 -10.01 11.27 1.04
CA GLN A 65 -9.95 11.81 2.40
C GLN A 65 -10.19 10.75 3.48
N ASN A 66 -11.00 9.71 3.20
CA ASN A 66 -11.24 8.62 4.14
C ASN A 66 -10.00 7.75 4.36
N PHE A 67 -9.11 7.69 3.37
CA PHE A 67 -7.88 6.91 3.43
C PHE A 67 -6.66 7.77 3.76
N ARG A 68 -6.89 9.03 4.16
CA ARG A 68 -5.81 9.95 4.55
C ARG A 68 -5.37 9.62 5.97
N PHE A 69 -4.08 9.34 6.16
CA PHE A 69 -3.51 9.23 7.50
C PHE A 69 -3.57 10.61 8.18
N VAL A 70 -4.35 10.72 9.27
CA VAL A 70 -4.38 11.90 10.14
C VAL A 70 -3.51 11.57 11.35
N ALA A 71 -2.35 12.23 11.42
CA ALA A 71 -1.41 12.10 12.54
C ALA A 71 -1.83 12.97 13.73
#